data_AF-A0A2E0TS04-F1
#
_entry.id   AF-A0A2E0TS04-F1
#
_cell.length_a   1.000
_cell.length_b   1.000
_cell.length_c   1.000
_cell.angle_alpha   90.00
_cell.angle_beta   90.00
_cell.angle_gamma   90.00
#
_symmetry.space_group_name_H-M   'P 1'
#
loop_
_entity.id
_entity.type
_entity.pdbx_description
1 polymer ?
#
loop_
_entity_poly.entity_id
_entity_poly.type
_entity_poly.pdbx_seq_one_letter_code
_entity_poly.pdbx_strand_id
1 'polypeptide(L)'
;MESPYRQVAFHPTGGTLIRGPVVRMIRKGIDFERDELIDLLEDLPFELGAISHFDLDRESPWRDAPICDFPGHTTIGWAVVLKGAGHEHLVSRRWLDNGPWRCIRRKDDLSFLQLCDISAPHAVQVAQADEARRMLGAMASVPCPFPVWLPLFERPKPGRKPRRWTLPERYDAERQTWCGPVEDLSWKHLGRMCVWRAKHRDDPEVPVRTFAVEFTDRVRAQQYLHRLWMCEFEVWVVDGDKRERIDEGYEPPPNDAPFGKKLDLP
;
A
#
# COMPACT_ATOMS: atom_id res chain seq x y z
N MET A 1 -37.71 -15.86 -0.49
CA MET A 1 -37.02 -14.92 0.42
C MET A 1 -35.75 -14.53 -0.30
N GLU A 2 -35.77 -13.38 -0.99
CA GLU A 2 -34.62 -12.92 -1.77
C GLU A 2 -33.48 -12.57 -0.81
N SER A 3 -32.28 -13.02 -1.17
CA SER A 3 -31.08 -12.82 -0.36
C SER A 3 -30.77 -11.32 -0.24
N PRO A 4 -30.57 -10.76 0.96
CA PRO A 4 -30.40 -9.32 1.18
C PRO A 4 -29.08 -8.75 0.65
N TYR A 5 -28.22 -9.56 0.03
CA TYR A 5 -26.94 -9.10 -0.54
C TYR A 5 -27.17 -8.25 -1.80
N ARG A 6 -27.39 -6.94 -1.62
CA ARG A 6 -27.26 -5.97 -2.71
C ARG A 6 -25.78 -5.92 -3.16
N GLN A 7 -25.48 -6.74 -4.16
CA GLN A 7 -24.28 -6.77 -5.02
C GLN A 7 -22.92 -6.95 -4.30
N VAL A 8 -22.59 -8.18 -3.91
CA VAL A 8 -21.19 -8.63 -3.96
C VAL A 8 -20.85 -8.78 -5.45
N ALA A 9 -20.16 -7.79 -5.99
CA ALA A 9 -19.72 -7.85 -7.37
C ALA A 9 -18.39 -8.60 -7.42
N PHE A 10 -18.43 -9.84 -7.93
CA PHE A 10 -17.22 -10.52 -8.38
C PHE A 10 -16.84 -9.92 -9.72
N HIS A 11 -15.75 -9.16 -9.75
CA HIS A 11 -15.18 -8.72 -11.00
C HIS A 11 -14.10 -9.73 -11.37
N PRO A 12 -14.28 -10.54 -12.45
CA PRO A 12 -13.15 -11.24 -13.03
C PRO A 12 -12.22 -10.17 -13.60
N THR A 13 -11.19 -9.77 -12.86
CA THR A 13 -10.21 -8.81 -13.35
C THR A 13 -9.36 -9.50 -14.41
N GLY A 14 -9.78 -9.42 -15.68
CA GLY A 14 -8.99 -9.80 -16.85
C GLY A 14 -7.89 -8.78 -17.20
N GLY A 15 -7.34 -8.09 -16.19
CA GLY A 15 -6.20 -7.18 -16.35
C GLY A 15 -4.90 -7.92 -16.04
N THR A 16 -3.86 -7.72 -16.85
CA THR A 16 -2.57 -8.44 -16.83
C THR A 16 -1.77 -8.41 -15.51
N LEU A 17 -2.25 -7.70 -14.49
CA LEU A 17 -1.44 -7.32 -13.34
C LEU A 17 -2.02 -7.75 -11.98
N ILE A 18 -3.33 -8.03 -11.86
CA ILE A 18 -3.92 -8.66 -10.67
C ILE A 18 -4.22 -10.10 -11.03
N ARG A 19 -3.58 -11.04 -10.35
CA ARG A 19 -3.89 -12.46 -10.48
C ARG A 19 -4.96 -12.78 -9.42
N GLY A 20 -5.93 -13.60 -9.79
CA GLY A 20 -6.92 -14.12 -8.85
C GLY A 20 -8.25 -13.35 -8.77
N PRO A 21 -9.24 -13.94 -8.06
CA PRO A 21 -10.56 -13.36 -7.89
C PRO A 21 -10.54 -12.15 -6.95
N VAL A 22 -11.19 -11.07 -7.41
CA VAL A 22 -11.30 -9.81 -6.66
C VAL A 22 -12.75 -9.59 -6.24
N VAL A 23 -12.94 -9.26 -4.96
CA VAL A 23 -14.24 -8.87 -4.41
C VAL A 23 -14.28 -7.37 -4.18
N ARG A 24 -15.35 -6.73 -4.68
CA ARG A 24 -15.69 -5.36 -4.31
C ARG A 24 -17.00 -5.38 -3.54
N MET A 25 -16.99 -4.74 -2.38
CA MET A 25 -18.19 -4.56 -1.58
C MET A 25 -18.46 -3.09 -1.38
N ILE A 26 -19.69 -2.69 -1.69
CA ILE A 26 -20.20 -1.35 -1.45
C ILE A 26 -21.25 -1.44 -0.36
N ARG A 27 -20.99 -0.78 0.77
CA ARG A 27 -21.95 -0.68 1.87
C ARG A 27 -23.00 0.38 1.48
N LYS A 28 -24.02 -0.02 0.70
CA LYS A 28 -25.17 0.82 0.36
C LYS A 28 -26.45 0.25 0.95
N GLY A 29 -26.95 0.89 2.01
CA GLY A 29 -28.19 0.49 2.68
C GLY A 29 -28.11 -0.89 3.35
N ILE A 30 -26.92 -1.34 3.72
CA ILE A 30 -26.70 -2.53 4.55
C ILE A 30 -25.77 -2.14 5.69
N ASP A 31 -26.21 -2.36 6.92
CA ASP A 31 -25.35 -2.27 8.09
C ASP A 31 -24.77 -3.64 8.37
N PHE A 32 -23.53 -3.85 7.98
CA PHE A 32 -22.75 -4.98 8.47
C PHE A 32 -21.95 -4.51 9.68
N GLU A 33 -22.00 -5.29 10.76
CA GLU A 33 -20.94 -5.25 11.75
C GLU A 33 -19.65 -5.80 11.13
N ARG A 34 -18.50 -5.33 11.63
CA ARG A 34 -17.19 -5.74 11.10
C ARG A 34 -17.02 -7.27 11.08
N ASP A 35 -17.41 -7.92 12.18
CA ASP A 35 -17.20 -9.35 12.33
C ASP A 35 -18.15 -10.17 11.44
N GLU A 36 -19.39 -9.71 11.22
CA GLU A 36 -20.31 -10.32 10.25
C GLU A 36 -19.78 -10.24 8.82
N LEU A 37 -19.19 -9.11 8.45
CA LEU A 37 -18.55 -8.95 7.14
C LEU A 37 -17.37 -9.90 6.99
N ILE A 38 -16.53 -10.04 8.03
CA ILE A 38 -15.41 -10.97 8.03
C ILE A 38 -15.91 -12.41 7.87
N ASP A 39 -16.93 -12.81 8.62
CA ASP A 39 -17.52 -14.15 8.55
C ASP A 39 -18.06 -14.45 7.13
N LEU A 40 -18.73 -13.48 6.50
CA LEU A 40 -19.18 -13.62 5.11
C LEU A 40 -17.99 -13.81 4.14
N LEU A 41 -16.91 -13.04 4.32
CA LEU A 41 -15.74 -13.09 3.45
C LEU A 41 -14.95 -14.39 3.60
N GLU A 42 -14.90 -14.97 4.80
CA GLU A 42 -14.16 -16.21 5.05
C GLU A 42 -14.49 -17.34 4.07
N ASP A 43 -15.76 -17.46 3.67
CA ASP A 43 -16.20 -18.57 2.81
C ASP A 43 -16.19 -18.23 1.31
N LEU A 44 -15.89 -16.97 0.95
CA LEU A 44 -15.84 -16.55 -0.45
C LEU A 44 -14.49 -16.89 -1.11
N PRO A 45 -14.50 -17.29 -2.39
CA PRO A 45 -13.28 -17.54 -3.17
C PRO A 45 -12.75 -16.24 -3.76
N PHE A 46 -12.11 -15.41 -2.94
CA PHE A 46 -11.39 -14.21 -3.36
C PHE A 46 -9.96 -14.23 -2.84
N GLU A 47 -9.10 -13.41 -3.45
CA GLU A 47 -7.73 -13.18 -3.00
C GLU A 47 -7.56 -11.74 -2.50
N LEU A 48 -8.20 -10.78 -3.17
CA LEU A 48 -8.19 -9.38 -2.77
C LEU A 48 -9.60 -8.80 -2.67
N GLY A 49 -9.87 -8.13 -1.57
CA GLY A 49 -11.12 -7.42 -1.28
C GLY A 49 -10.87 -5.94 -1.00
N ALA A 50 -11.61 -5.06 -1.66
CA ALA A 50 -11.69 -3.65 -1.27
C ALA A 50 -13.10 -3.32 -0.81
N ILE A 51 -13.21 -2.82 0.42
CA ILE A 51 -14.48 -2.45 1.04
C ILE A 51 -14.62 -0.94 0.92
N SER A 52 -15.59 -0.50 0.11
CA SER A 52 -15.76 0.92 -0.19
C SER A 52 -16.41 1.68 0.97
N HIS A 53 -16.48 3.01 0.80
CA HIS A 53 -17.06 3.95 1.74
C HIS A 53 -18.52 3.65 2.12
N PHE A 54 -18.90 4.16 3.30
CA PHE A 54 -20.28 4.37 3.73
C PHE A 54 -20.89 5.41 2.79
N ASP A 55 -21.97 5.04 2.09
CA ASP A 55 -22.77 5.89 1.20
C ASP A 55 -22.03 6.98 0.39
N LEU A 56 -21.98 6.80 -0.93
CA LEU A 56 -21.54 7.84 -1.88
C LEU A 56 -22.61 8.92 -2.12
N ASP A 57 -23.52 9.12 -1.16
CA ASP A 57 -24.53 10.15 -1.26
C ASP A 57 -23.88 11.53 -1.38
N ARG A 58 -24.61 12.47 -2.01
CA ARG A 58 -24.03 13.75 -2.45
C ARG A 58 -23.40 14.56 -1.32
N GLU A 59 -23.84 14.35 -0.09
CA GLU A 59 -23.43 15.06 1.12
C GLU A 59 -22.35 14.33 1.93
N SER A 60 -21.93 13.14 1.50
CA SER A 60 -20.91 12.35 2.20
C SER A 60 -19.54 13.04 2.13
N PRO A 61 -18.87 13.31 3.26
CA PRO A 61 -17.49 13.83 3.27
C PRO A 61 -16.49 12.88 2.58
N TRP A 62 -16.83 11.60 2.39
CA TRP A 62 -16.02 10.67 1.60
C TRP A 62 -16.00 10.99 0.11
N ARG A 63 -17.00 11.75 -0.38
CA ARG A 63 -17.09 12.13 -1.79
C ARG A 63 -15.92 12.98 -2.23
N ASP A 64 -15.48 13.89 -1.37
CA ASP A 64 -14.37 14.80 -1.62
C ASP A 64 -13.04 14.25 -1.08
N ALA A 65 -13.06 13.08 -0.43
CA ALA A 65 -11.85 12.44 0.04
C ALA A 65 -11.00 11.99 -1.17
N PRO A 66 -9.66 12.11 -1.07
CA PRO A 66 -8.77 11.64 -2.13
C PRO A 66 -9.08 10.17 -2.45
N ILE A 67 -9.32 9.89 -3.74
CA ILE A 67 -9.44 8.51 -4.21
C ILE A 67 -8.06 7.88 -4.10
N CYS A 68 -7.97 6.82 -3.30
CA CYS A 68 -6.80 5.97 -3.27
C CYS A 68 -7.02 4.80 -4.22
N ASP A 69 -6.15 4.72 -5.22
CA ASP A 69 -6.07 3.59 -6.11
C ASP A 69 -5.21 2.51 -5.46
N PHE A 70 -5.87 1.43 -5.06
CA PHE A 70 -5.21 0.14 -4.84
C PHE A 70 -5.35 -0.67 -6.14
N PRO A 71 -4.54 -1.71 -6.38
CA PRO A 71 -4.60 -2.51 -7.60
C PRO A 71 -6.04 -2.85 -7.97
N GLY A 72 -6.55 -2.28 -9.07
CA GLY A 72 -7.89 -2.59 -9.58
C GLY A 72 -9.06 -1.96 -8.82
N HIS A 73 -8.82 -1.06 -7.86
CA HIS A 73 -9.86 -0.48 -7.01
C HIS A 73 -9.76 1.04 -6.92
N THR A 74 -10.74 1.74 -7.51
CA THR A 74 -10.84 3.20 -7.52
C THR A 74 -11.57 3.78 -6.30
N THR A 75 -11.71 3.04 -5.19
CA THR A 75 -12.40 3.51 -3.96
C THR A 75 -12.13 2.57 -2.78
N ILE A 76 -10.88 2.43 -2.32
CA ILE A 76 -10.69 1.88 -0.95
C ILE A 76 -11.43 2.81 0.01
N GLY A 77 -12.38 2.26 0.75
CA GLY A 77 -13.06 2.95 1.82
C GLY A 77 -12.39 2.71 3.16
N TRP A 78 -13.03 1.90 3.99
CA TRP A 78 -12.64 1.71 5.39
C TRP A 78 -11.89 0.40 5.64
N ALA A 79 -11.83 -0.52 4.67
CA ALA A 79 -11.09 -1.77 4.82
C ALA A 79 -10.51 -2.33 3.51
N VAL A 80 -9.42 -3.09 3.68
CA VAL A 80 -8.82 -3.97 2.67
C VAL A 80 -8.79 -5.38 3.23
N VAL A 81 -9.06 -6.37 2.38
CA VAL A 81 -9.06 -7.77 2.79
C VAL A 81 -8.17 -8.57 1.86
N LEU A 82 -7.27 -9.36 2.43
CA LEU A 82 -6.30 -10.17 1.70
C LEU A 82 -6.52 -11.62 2.10
N LYS A 83 -6.49 -12.53 1.13
CA LYS A 83 -6.64 -13.96 1.36
C LYS A 83 -5.69 -14.75 0.48
N GLY A 84 -4.94 -15.68 1.07
CA GLY A 84 -3.99 -16.53 0.35
C GLY A 84 -3.02 -15.74 -0.54
N ALA A 85 -3.03 -16.00 -1.85
CA ALA A 85 -2.16 -15.33 -2.81
C ALA A 85 -2.38 -13.82 -2.92
N GLY A 86 -3.50 -13.28 -2.43
CA GLY A 86 -3.73 -11.84 -2.39
C GLY A 86 -2.72 -11.09 -1.54
N HIS A 87 -2.09 -11.75 -0.57
CA HIS A 87 -0.99 -11.18 0.21
C HIS A 87 0.23 -10.81 -0.64
N GLU A 88 0.40 -11.42 -1.81
CA GLU A 88 1.50 -11.10 -2.75
C GLU A 88 1.29 -9.75 -3.47
N HIS A 89 0.10 -9.14 -3.32
CA HIS A 89 -0.13 -7.76 -3.77
C HIS A 89 0.47 -6.71 -2.83
N LEU A 90 0.89 -7.10 -1.63
CA LEU A 90 1.62 -6.22 -0.73
C LEU A 90 3.08 -6.10 -1.20
N VAL A 91 3.61 -4.88 -1.19
CA VAL A 91 5.04 -4.68 -1.44
C VAL A 91 5.92 -5.22 -0.30
N SER A 92 5.35 -5.36 0.89
CA SER A 92 5.98 -5.98 2.06
C SER A 92 4.93 -6.58 3.00
N ARG A 93 5.20 -7.75 3.57
CA ARG A 93 4.34 -8.35 4.60
C ARG A 93 4.42 -7.63 5.96
N ARG A 94 5.45 -6.81 6.20
CA ARG A 94 5.61 -5.97 7.42
C ARG A 94 4.42 -5.04 7.64
N TRP A 95 3.71 -4.73 6.55
CA TRP A 95 2.52 -3.88 6.50
C TRP A 95 1.38 -4.42 7.34
N LEU A 96 1.21 -5.74 7.37
CA LEU A 96 0.12 -6.36 8.11
C LEU A 96 0.15 -5.97 9.60
N ASP A 97 1.35 -5.79 10.17
CA ASP A 97 1.49 -5.55 11.61
C ASP A 97 1.84 -4.10 11.96
N ASN A 98 2.43 -3.35 11.04
CA ASN A 98 3.09 -2.08 11.35
C ASN A 98 2.50 -0.87 10.60
N GLY A 99 1.37 -1.05 9.90
CA GLY A 99 0.67 0.06 9.28
C GLY A 99 -0.28 0.80 10.23
N PRO A 100 -0.77 1.99 9.84
CA PRO A 100 -1.77 2.77 10.56
C PRO A 100 -3.18 2.18 10.36
N TRP A 101 -3.31 0.87 10.53
CA TRP A 101 -4.57 0.14 10.46
C TRP A 101 -4.58 -0.96 11.52
N ARG A 102 -5.79 -1.42 11.84
CA ARG A 102 -5.97 -2.62 12.63
C ARG A 102 -5.99 -3.82 11.69
N CYS A 103 -5.04 -4.73 11.86
CA CYS A 103 -5.07 -6.02 11.16
C CYS A 103 -5.75 -7.08 12.02
N ILE A 104 -6.77 -7.72 11.45
CA ILE A 104 -7.49 -8.82 12.06
C ILE A 104 -7.21 -10.06 11.21
N ARG A 105 -6.53 -11.03 11.79
CA ARG A 105 -6.23 -12.31 11.14
C ARG A 105 -7.30 -13.32 11.47
N ARG A 106 -7.67 -14.13 10.49
CA ARG A 106 -8.69 -15.18 10.59
C ARG A 106 -8.18 -16.47 9.98
N LYS A 107 -9.06 -17.48 9.89
CA LYS A 107 -8.76 -18.76 9.23
C LYS A 107 -8.41 -18.55 7.75
N ASP A 108 -7.83 -19.58 7.13
CA ASP A 108 -7.56 -19.64 5.69
C ASP A 108 -6.71 -18.48 5.13
N ASP A 109 -5.74 -18.02 5.93
CA ASP A 109 -4.84 -16.91 5.58
C ASP A 109 -5.62 -15.65 5.17
N LEU A 110 -6.68 -15.30 5.91
CA LEU A 110 -7.42 -14.06 5.71
C LEU A 110 -6.90 -12.97 6.66
N SER A 111 -6.46 -11.85 6.08
CA SER A 111 -6.11 -10.62 6.78
C SER A 111 -7.10 -9.51 6.44
N PHE A 112 -7.83 -9.02 7.44
CA PHE A 112 -8.73 -7.88 7.32
C PHE A 112 -8.05 -6.63 7.90
N LEU A 113 -7.71 -5.69 7.03
CA LEU A 113 -7.07 -4.42 7.38
C LEU A 113 -8.16 -3.35 7.52
N GLN A 114 -8.56 -3.07 8.75
CA GLN A 114 -9.47 -1.99 9.07
C GLN A 114 -8.69 -0.66 9.13
N LEU A 115 -9.03 0.28 8.25
CA LEU A 115 -8.28 1.53 8.03
C LEU A 115 -8.76 2.69 8.90
N CYS A 116 -9.95 2.58 9.49
CA CYS A 116 -10.49 3.57 10.41
C CYS A 116 -11.42 2.92 11.43
N ASP A 117 -11.64 3.61 12.55
CA ASP A 117 -12.64 3.22 13.53
C ASP A 117 -14.05 3.56 13.00
N ILE A 118 -14.79 2.54 12.57
CA ILE A 118 -16.12 2.72 11.95
C ILE A 118 -17.17 3.28 12.92
N SER A 119 -16.89 3.26 14.23
CA SER A 119 -17.74 3.86 15.27
C SER A 119 -17.36 5.31 15.58
N ALA A 120 -16.23 5.81 15.08
CA ALA A 120 -15.80 7.19 15.30
C ALA A 120 -16.67 8.18 14.48
N PRO A 121 -16.69 9.48 14.85
CA PRO A 121 -17.31 10.50 14.02
C PRO A 121 -16.74 10.51 12.60
N HIS A 122 -17.59 10.75 11.60
CA HIS A 122 -17.24 10.62 10.19
C HIS A 122 -15.94 11.36 9.78
N ALA A 123 -15.73 12.59 10.26
CA ALA A 123 -14.51 13.34 9.95
C ALA A 123 -13.23 12.64 10.46
N VAL A 124 -13.31 11.96 11.61
CA VAL A 124 -12.22 11.17 12.18
C VAL A 124 -11.98 9.92 11.33
N GLN A 125 -13.05 9.25 10.88
CA GLN A 125 -12.92 8.09 10.00
C GLN A 125 -12.18 8.43 8.70
N VAL A 126 -12.54 9.56 8.08
CA VAL A 126 -11.91 10.04 6.84
C VAL A 126 -10.44 10.31 7.06
N ALA A 127 -10.08 10.98 8.16
CA ALA A 127 -8.69 11.31 8.48
C ALA A 127 -7.84 10.05 8.69
N GLN A 128 -8.34 9.09 9.47
CA GLN A 128 -7.68 7.80 9.72
C GLN A 128 -7.48 7.02 8.42
N ALA A 129 -8.55 6.88 7.62
CA ALA A 129 -8.49 6.15 6.38
C ALA A 129 -7.60 6.86 5.34
N ASP A 130 -7.53 8.19 5.30
CA ASP A 130 -6.67 8.92 4.35
C ASP A 130 -5.18 8.64 4.59
N GLU A 131 -4.75 8.57 5.84
CA GLU A 131 -3.38 8.20 6.18
C GLU A 131 -3.04 6.77 5.71
N ALA A 132 -3.88 5.81 6.08
CA ALA A 132 -3.76 4.42 5.66
C ALA A 132 -3.77 4.27 4.13
N ARG A 133 -4.67 5.00 3.46
CA ARG A 133 -4.79 5.04 2.00
C ARG A 133 -3.56 5.66 1.33
N ARG A 134 -2.98 6.73 1.86
CA ARG A 134 -1.74 7.31 1.29
C ARG A 134 -0.61 6.31 1.34
N MET A 135 -0.52 5.52 2.41
CA MET A 135 0.43 4.42 2.51
C MET A 135 0.09 3.32 1.51
N LEU A 136 -1.12 2.75 1.54
CA LEU A 136 -1.54 1.64 0.65
C LEU A 136 -1.47 1.99 -0.84
N GLY A 137 -1.92 3.18 -1.23
CA GLY A 137 -1.92 3.62 -2.63
C GLY A 137 -0.54 4.00 -3.15
N ALA A 138 0.35 4.49 -2.27
CA ALA A 138 1.76 4.59 -2.63
C ALA A 138 2.36 3.20 -2.90
N MET A 139 1.94 2.19 -2.16
CA MET A 139 2.66 0.92 -2.02
C MET A 139 1.92 -0.29 -2.54
N ALA A 140 0.88 -0.06 -3.34
CA ALA A 140 0.25 -1.04 -4.19
C ALA A 140 1.25 -1.46 -5.28
N SER A 141 1.72 -2.71 -5.25
CA SER A 141 2.73 -3.23 -6.20
C SER A 141 2.25 -3.28 -7.66
N VAL A 142 0.95 -3.11 -7.86
CA VAL A 142 0.31 -3.30 -9.15
C VAL A 142 -0.09 -1.95 -9.75
N PRO A 143 0.33 -1.65 -10.98
CA PRO A 143 -0.26 -0.55 -11.73
C PRO A 143 -1.77 -0.74 -11.78
N CYS A 144 -2.54 0.25 -11.31
CA CYS A 144 -3.98 0.26 -11.53
C CYS A 144 -4.24 0.04 -13.04
N PRO A 145 -5.06 -0.95 -13.44
CA PRO A 145 -5.34 -1.21 -14.85
C PRO A 145 -6.18 -0.08 -15.49
N PHE A 146 -6.69 0.86 -14.70
CA PHE A 146 -7.31 2.08 -15.21
C PHE A 146 -6.25 3.17 -15.44
N PRO A 147 -6.10 3.69 -16.67
CA PRO A 147 -5.11 4.70 -17.02
C PRO A 147 -5.41 6.10 -16.45
N VAL A 148 -6.29 6.22 -15.45
CA VAL A 148 -6.96 7.49 -15.13
C VAL A 148 -6.18 8.34 -14.11
N TRP A 149 -5.29 7.77 -13.29
CA TRP A 149 -4.53 8.55 -12.28
C TRP A 149 -3.04 8.24 -12.14
N LEU A 150 -2.48 7.40 -13.01
CA LEU A 150 -1.04 7.36 -13.27
C LEU A 150 -0.74 8.05 -14.62
N PRO A 151 -0.64 9.39 -14.69
CA PRO A 151 0.19 10.09 -15.69
C PRO A 151 1.69 9.82 -15.43
N LEU A 152 2.03 8.66 -14.87
CA LEU A 152 3.33 8.32 -14.31
C LEU A 152 4.15 7.45 -15.28
N PHE A 153 3.48 6.91 -16.29
CA PHE A 153 4.05 6.68 -17.61
C PHE A 153 3.43 7.69 -18.58
N GLU A 154 3.49 8.98 -18.24
CA GLU A 154 3.21 10.06 -19.18
C GLU A 154 3.92 9.68 -20.50
N ARG A 155 3.17 9.30 -21.53
CA ARG A 155 3.65 9.47 -22.90
C ARG A 155 4.12 10.92 -22.92
N PRO A 156 5.43 11.19 -23.11
CA PRO A 156 5.96 12.52 -22.94
C PRO A 156 5.10 13.47 -23.76
N LYS A 157 4.46 14.45 -23.10
CA LYS A 157 3.79 15.52 -23.85
C LYS A 157 4.88 16.15 -24.73
N PRO A 158 4.64 16.31 -26.04
CA PRO A 158 5.63 16.93 -26.93
C PRO A 158 6.13 18.23 -26.30
N GLY A 159 7.43 18.33 -26.05
CA GLY A 159 8.07 19.52 -25.45
C GLY A 159 8.25 19.53 -23.93
N ARG A 160 7.74 18.56 -23.16
CA ARG A 160 8.13 18.38 -21.74
C ARG A 160 9.19 17.28 -21.63
N LYS A 161 10.37 17.64 -21.11
CA LYS A 161 11.34 16.62 -20.66
C LYS A 161 10.64 15.78 -19.59
N PRO A 162 10.63 14.44 -19.71
CA PRO A 162 10.09 13.61 -18.64
C PRO A 162 10.80 14.01 -17.34
N ARG A 163 10.04 14.19 -16.26
CA ARG A 163 10.65 14.27 -14.93
C ARG A 163 11.40 12.95 -14.74
N ARG A 164 12.72 13.00 -14.88
CA ARG A 164 13.59 11.83 -14.76
C ARG A 164 13.37 11.29 -13.36
N TRP A 165 12.60 10.23 -13.25
CA TRP A 165 12.58 9.45 -12.03
C TRP A 165 13.97 8.82 -11.94
N THR A 166 14.74 9.23 -10.95
CA THR A 166 16.09 8.75 -10.73
C THR A 166 16.01 7.53 -9.84
N LEU A 167 16.31 6.37 -10.43
CA LEU A 167 16.74 5.21 -9.65
C LEU A 167 18.01 5.60 -8.88
N PRO A 168 18.33 4.89 -7.78
CA PRO A 168 19.65 4.99 -7.18
C PRO A 168 20.74 4.74 -8.24
N GLU A 169 21.91 5.35 -8.04
CA GLU A 169 22.88 5.55 -9.12
C GLU A 169 23.56 4.26 -9.59
N ARG A 170 23.66 3.25 -8.71
CA ARG A 170 24.47 2.05 -8.92
C ARG A 170 23.64 0.79 -8.76
N TYR A 171 23.86 -0.22 -9.60
CA TYR A 171 23.31 -1.56 -9.41
C TYR A 171 24.41 -2.51 -8.92
N ASP A 172 24.12 -3.23 -7.83
CA ASP A 172 24.93 -4.31 -7.29
C ASP A 172 24.37 -5.64 -7.79
N ALA A 173 25.07 -6.25 -8.75
CA ALA A 173 24.60 -7.47 -9.40
C ALA A 173 24.65 -8.72 -8.51
N GLU A 174 25.57 -8.76 -7.54
CA GLU A 174 25.68 -9.89 -6.61
C GLU A 174 24.49 -9.89 -5.65
N ARG A 175 24.12 -8.71 -5.16
CA ARG A 175 23.00 -8.54 -4.22
C ARG A 175 21.66 -8.35 -4.91
N GLN A 176 21.66 -8.10 -6.22
CA GLN A 176 20.48 -7.73 -7.00
C GLN A 176 19.81 -6.47 -6.44
N THR A 177 20.63 -5.47 -6.09
CA THR A 177 20.21 -4.28 -5.31
C THR A 177 20.62 -2.99 -5.99
N TRP A 178 19.67 -2.07 -6.16
CA TRP A 178 19.97 -0.70 -6.58
C TRP A 178 20.38 0.15 -5.37
N CYS A 179 21.59 0.70 -5.41
CA CYS A 179 22.25 1.42 -4.32
C CYS A 179 22.47 2.90 -4.67
N GLY A 180 22.29 3.78 -3.70
CA GLY A 180 22.69 5.19 -3.82
C GLY A 180 21.81 6.16 -3.03
N PRO A 181 22.13 7.46 -3.09
CA PRO A 181 21.32 8.48 -2.46
C PRO A 181 19.95 8.59 -3.13
N VAL A 182 18.92 8.89 -2.33
CA VAL A 182 17.57 9.17 -2.81
C VAL A 182 17.14 10.52 -2.23
N GLU A 183 16.94 11.50 -3.11
CA GLU A 183 16.55 12.86 -2.70
C GLU A 183 15.09 12.92 -2.24
N ASP A 184 14.20 12.25 -2.96
CA ASP A 184 12.74 12.24 -2.73
C ASP A 184 12.33 10.97 -1.99
N LEU A 185 12.10 11.09 -0.68
CA LEU A 185 11.63 10.02 0.20
C LEU A 185 10.13 10.14 0.51
N SER A 186 9.37 10.82 -0.36
CA SER A 186 7.92 10.85 -0.28
C SER A 186 7.34 9.45 -0.52
N TRP A 187 6.19 9.15 0.07
CA TRP A 187 5.47 7.90 -0.17
C TRP A 187 5.28 7.63 -1.66
N LYS A 188 4.98 8.66 -2.46
CA LYS A 188 4.85 8.55 -3.92
C LYS A 188 6.13 8.03 -4.59
N HIS A 189 7.31 8.48 -4.16
CA HIS A 189 8.57 8.04 -4.74
C HIS A 189 8.94 6.62 -4.29
N LEU A 190 8.85 6.34 -2.99
CA LEU A 190 9.09 5.00 -2.45
C LEU A 190 8.15 3.96 -3.04
N GLY A 191 6.90 4.36 -3.28
CA GLY A 191 5.91 3.58 -3.98
C GLY A 191 6.32 3.16 -5.39
N ARG A 192 6.84 4.10 -6.18
CA ARG A 192 7.38 3.81 -7.53
C ARG A 192 8.55 2.83 -7.47
N MET A 193 9.44 2.99 -6.48
CA MET A 193 10.53 2.04 -6.26
C MET A 193 9.97 0.65 -5.94
N CYS A 194 8.97 0.53 -5.07
CA CYS A 194 8.34 -0.75 -4.77
C CYS A 194 7.70 -1.41 -6.00
N VAL A 195 6.98 -0.64 -6.83
CA VAL A 195 6.42 -1.13 -8.11
C VAL A 195 7.53 -1.56 -9.07
N TRP A 196 8.62 -0.81 -9.12
CA TRP A 196 9.77 -1.18 -9.96
C TRP A 196 10.42 -2.48 -9.52
N ARG A 197 10.66 -2.65 -8.20
CA ARG A 197 11.12 -3.91 -7.62
C ARG A 197 10.20 -5.05 -7.99
N ALA A 198 8.89 -4.88 -7.81
CA ALA A 198 7.91 -5.94 -8.13
C ALA A 198 7.95 -6.33 -9.61
N LYS A 199 8.06 -5.35 -10.53
CA LYS A 199 8.13 -5.60 -11.98
C LYS A 199 9.41 -6.28 -12.43
N HIS A 200 10.54 -5.96 -11.81
CA HIS A 200 11.85 -6.47 -12.21
C HIS A 200 12.35 -7.58 -11.27
N ARG A 201 11.52 -8.11 -10.37
CA ARG A 201 11.93 -9.16 -9.43
C ARG A 201 12.44 -10.40 -10.17
N ASP A 202 11.73 -10.77 -11.23
CA ASP A 202 12.00 -11.96 -12.05
C ASP A 202 12.60 -11.59 -13.43
N ASP A 203 13.14 -10.37 -13.56
CA ASP A 203 13.80 -9.95 -14.79
C ASP A 203 15.07 -10.81 -15.03
N PRO A 204 15.24 -11.43 -16.20
CA PRO A 204 16.35 -12.34 -16.46
C PRO A 204 17.70 -11.62 -16.63
N GLU A 205 17.70 -10.32 -16.95
CA GLU A 205 18.91 -9.54 -17.18
C GLU A 205 19.30 -8.72 -15.95
N VAL A 206 18.33 -8.03 -15.35
CA VAL A 206 18.55 -7.13 -14.22
C VAL A 206 17.51 -7.37 -13.12
N PRO A 207 17.56 -8.54 -12.44
CA PRO A 207 16.64 -8.84 -11.36
C PRO A 207 16.81 -7.84 -10.21
N VAL A 208 15.70 -7.31 -9.68
CA VAL A 208 15.74 -6.37 -8.55
C VAL A 208 15.12 -7.02 -7.33
N ARG A 209 15.97 -7.40 -6.37
CA ARG A 209 15.53 -7.90 -5.06
C ARG A 209 15.18 -6.78 -4.11
N THR A 210 15.97 -5.71 -4.07
CA THR A 210 15.68 -4.56 -3.20
C THR A 210 16.40 -3.29 -3.63
N PHE A 211 16.22 -2.23 -2.84
CA PHE A 211 16.90 -0.96 -2.93
C PHE A 211 17.70 -0.71 -1.65
N ALA A 212 18.91 -0.18 -1.79
CA ALA A 212 19.73 0.32 -0.71
C ALA A 212 19.79 1.85 -0.77
N VAL A 213 19.12 2.49 0.18
CA VAL A 213 19.09 3.95 0.29
C VAL A 213 20.26 4.40 1.16
N GLU A 214 21.16 5.17 0.58
CA GLU A 214 22.38 5.66 1.24
C GLU A 214 22.19 7.09 1.75
N PHE A 215 22.51 7.30 3.03
CA PHE A 215 22.46 8.59 3.71
C PHE A 215 23.85 8.98 4.18
N THR A 216 24.22 10.25 4.02
CA THR A 216 25.42 10.83 4.63
C THR A 216 25.16 11.32 6.06
N ASP A 217 23.89 11.55 6.42
CA ASP A 217 23.45 11.98 7.75
C ASP A 217 22.65 10.88 8.44
N ARG A 218 23.17 10.37 9.56
CA ARG A 218 22.51 9.35 10.39
C ARG A 218 21.18 9.82 10.97
N VAL A 219 21.08 11.07 11.40
CA VAL A 219 19.86 11.59 12.01
C VAL A 219 18.73 11.55 10.99
N ARG A 220 19.00 12.02 9.76
CA ARG A 220 18.08 11.88 8.65
C ARG A 220 17.77 10.41 8.33
N ALA A 221 18.76 9.52 8.30
CA ALA A 221 18.52 8.10 8.06
C ALA A 221 17.54 7.50 9.08
N GLN A 222 17.70 7.84 10.37
CA GLN A 222 16.82 7.40 11.45
C GLN A 222 15.38 7.94 11.30
N GLN A 223 15.20 9.18 10.85
CA GLN A 223 13.87 9.75 10.58
C GLN A 223 13.08 8.95 9.53
N TYR A 224 13.77 8.37 8.54
CA TYR A 224 13.15 7.60 7.47
C TYR A 224 13.23 6.08 7.67
N LEU A 225 13.89 5.62 8.73
CA LEU A 225 14.19 4.21 8.96
C LEU A 225 12.94 3.33 8.95
N HIS A 226 11.92 3.70 9.73
CA HIS A 226 10.66 2.96 9.78
C HIS A 226 10.00 2.88 8.40
N ARG A 227 9.95 4.01 7.69
CA ARG A 227 9.32 4.10 6.36
C ARG A 227 10.02 3.21 5.34
N LEU A 228 11.36 3.27 5.28
CA LEU A 228 12.16 2.47 4.36
C LEU A 228 12.13 0.98 4.71
N TRP A 229 12.15 0.68 6.01
CA TRP A 229 11.99 -0.67 6.52
C TRP A 229 10.61 -1.25 6.15
N MET A 230 9.54 -0.46 6.21
CA MET A 230 8.22 -0.88 5.72
C MET A 230 8.23 -1.19 4.21
N CYS A 231 9.11 -0.58 3.43
CA CYS A 231 9.29 -0.90 2.02
C CYS A 231 10.18 -2.13 1.78
N GLU A 232 10.75 -2.76 2.81
CA GLU A 232 11.84 -3.75 2.69
C GLU A 232 13.08 -3.18 1.97
N PHE A 233 13.32 -1.88 2.08
CA PHE A 233 14.55 -1.27 1.59
C PHE A 233 15.64 -1.36 2.65
N GLU A 234 16.88 -1.49 2.19
CA GLU A 234 18.04 -1.38 3.04
C GLU A 234 18.35 0.09 3.31
N VAL A 235 18.78 0.39 4.53
CA VAL A 235 19.10 1.76 4.96
C VAL A 235 20.55 1.78 5.37
N TRP A 236 21.35 2.54 4.64
CA TRP A 236 22.79 2.64 4.84
C TRP A 236 23.19 4.04 5.25
N VAL A 237 24.06 4.16 6.24
CA VAL A 237 24.77 5.39 6.58
C VAL A 237 26.19 5.30 6.02
N VAL A 238 26.59 6.30 5.24
CA VAL A 238 27.88 6.39 4.57
C VAL A 238 28.66 7.59 5.10
N ASP A 239 29.81 7.33 5.71
CA ASP A 239 30.72 8.34 6.26
C ASP A 239 32.15 8.07 5.77
N GLY A 240 32.55 8.77 4.71
CA GLY A 240 33.78 8.48 3.95
C GLY A 240 33.77 7.05 3.41
N ASP A 241 34.76 6.25 3.81
CA ASP A 241 34.89 4.84 3.42
C ASP A 241 34.05 3.89 4.31
N LYS A 242 33.47 4.39 5.41
CA LYS A 242 32.65 3.57 6.30
C LYS A 242 31.22 3.50 5.79
N ARG A 243 30.69 2.29 5.72
CA ARG A 243 29.30 2.00 5.37
C ARG A 243 28.68 1.13 6.45
N GLU A 244 27.59 1.58 7.03
CA GLU A 244 26.86 0.86 8.08
C GLU A 244 25.41 0.68 7.66
N ARG A 245 24.91 -0.55 7.75
CA ARG A 245 23.51 -0.86 7.53
C ARG A 245 22.75 -0.74 8.85
N ILE A 246 21.73 0.12 8.89
CA ILE A 246 21.02 0.46 10.13
C ILE A 246 19.58 -0.09 10.18
N ASP A 247 19.08 -0.70 9.10
CA ASP A 247 17.79 -1.42 9.10
C ASP A 247 17.89 -2.84 9.65
N GLU A 248 19.10 -3.40 9.68
CA GLU A 248 19.34 -4.73 10.21
C GLU A 248 19.14 -4.73 11.73
N GLY A 249 18.23 -5.58 12.22
CA GLY A 249 17.84 -5.60 13.63
C GLY A 249 16.93 -4.44 14.06
N TYR A 250 16.40 -3.64 13.13
CA TYR A 250 15.41 -2.62 13.47
C TYR A 250 14.12 -3.27 13.98
N GLU A 251 13.73 -2.90 15.20
CA GLU A 251 12.46 -3.25 15.81
C GLU A 251 11.51 -2.03 15.73
N PRO A 252 10.38 -2.13 15.02
CA PRO A 252 9.41 -1.05 14.97
C PRO A 252 8.80 -0.81 16.36
N PRO A 253 8.41 0.43 16.68
CA PRO A 253 7.66 0.68 17.91
C PRO A 253 6.34 -0.12 17.89
N PRO A 254 5.83 -0.53 19.06
CA PRO A 254 4.53 -1.20 19.15
C PRO A 254 3.43 -0.42 18.44
N ASN A 255 2.60 -1.13 17.65
CA ASN A 255 1.46 -0.54 16.96
C ASN A 255 0.26 -0.39 17.91
N ASP A 256 0.44 0.41 18.96
CA ASP A 256 -0.53 0.56 20.05
C ASP A 256 -1.75 1.40 19.65
N ALA A 257 -1.72 2.04 18.48
CA ALA A 257 -2.75 2.95 18.02
C ALA A 257 -3.05 2.76 16.52
N PRO A 258 -3.75 1.66 16.16
CA PRO A 258 -4.07 1.34 14.76
C PRO A 258 -4.96 2.40 14.07
N PHE A 259 -5.51 3.34 14.83
CA PHE A 259 -6.31 4.46 14.33
C PHE A 259 -5.76 5.83 14.78
N GLY A 260 -4.46 5.86 15.14
CA GLY A 260 -3.68 7.05 15.46
C GLY A 260 -3.56 7.39 16.96
N LYS A 261 -2.32 7.46 17.45
CA LYS A 261 -1.86 8.66 18.18
C LYS A 261 -1.10 9.50 17.15
N LYS A 262 -1.15 10.84 17.30
CA LYS A 262 -0.46 11.80 16.43
C LYS A 262 0.95 11.31 16.07
N LEU A 263 1.12 10.91 14.83
CA LEU A 263 2.45 10.83 14.24
C LEU A 263 2.89 12.29 14.07
N ASP A 264 3.71 12.78 15.01
CA ASP A 264 4.53 13.97 14.79
C ASP A 264 5.58 13.60 13.73
N LEU A 265 5.13 13.52 12.47
CA LEU A 265 6.03 13.50 11.33
C LEU A 265 6.55 14.94 11.16
N PRO A 266 7.88 15.14 11.09
CA PRO A 266 8.46 16.45 10.77
C PRO A 266 8.03 16.95 9.38
#